data_AF-A0A060Z7G2-F1
#
_entry.id   AF-A0A060Z7G2-F1
#
_cell.length_a   1.000
_cell.length_b   1.000
_cell.length_c   1.000
_cell.angle_alpha   90.00
_cell.angle_beta   90.00
_cell.angle_gamma   90.00
#
_symmetry.space_group_name_H-M   'P 1'
#
loop_
_entity.id
_entity.type
_entity.pdbx_description
1 polymer ?
#
loop_
_entity_poly.entity_id
_entity_poly.type
_entity_poly.pdbx_seq_one_letter_code
_entity_poly.pdbx_strand_id
1 'polypeptide(L)'
;MSPPLSFQNVYVNINRIMSVGNRLLESGHYASQQIQQISGQLEQEWKAFAAALDERSTLLEMSAAFHLKVDQYMGNVEPWCKACGEGDLPSELQDLEDTIHHHTGLYEHITTAYSEVLWGLQSLHILVPSAHVLKGLVSD
;
A
#
# COMPACT_ATOMS: atom_id res chain seq x y z
N MET A 1 -7.64 5.86 -4.55
CA MET A 1 -7.43 7.18 -3.90
C MET A 1 -6.91 8.14 -4.96
N SER A 2 -7.52 9.31 -5.19
CA SER A 2 -6.96 10.30 -6.14
C SER A 2 -5.67 10.90 -5.55
N PRO A 3 -4.60 11.10 -6.33
CA PRO A 3 -3.39 11.74 -5.82
C PRO A 3 -3.74 13.15 -5.31
N PRO A 4 -3.15 13.61 -4.18
CA PRO A 4 -3.40 14.95 -3.67
C PRO A 4 -3.13 15.99 -4.77
N LEU A 5 -3.99 17.00 -4.88
CA LEU A 5 -3.91 18.11 -5.86
C LEU A 5 -2.53 18.79 -5.91
N SER A 6 -1.71 18.67 -4.84
CA SER A 6 -0.34 19.14 -4.79
C SER A 6 0.63 18.37 -5.70
N PHE A 7 0.47 17.05 -5.87
CA PHE A 7 1.41 16.23 -6.64
C PHE A 7 1.26 16.43 -8.14
N GLN A 8 0.02 16.53 -8.61
CA GLN A 8 -0.26 16.82 -10.00
C GLN A 8 0.30 18.21 -10.40
N ASN A 9 0.26 19.18 -9.48
CA ASN A 9 0.88 20.49 -9.68
C ASN A 9 2.41 20.42 -9.75
N VAL A 10 3.08 19.64 -8.90
CA VAL A 10 4.55 19.49 -8.93
C VAL A 10 4.99 18.81 -10.24
N TYR A 11 4.31 17.74 -10.66
CA TYR A 11 4.61 17.04 -11.92
C TYR A 11 4.47 17.98 -13.14
N VAL A 12 3.38 18.74 -13.20
CA VAL A 12 3.14 19.72 -14.28
C VAL A 12 4.21 20.81 -14.28
N ASN A 13 4.62 21.30 -13.11
CA ASN A 13 5.65 22.34 -12.98
C ASN A 13 7.02 21.86 -13.48
N ILE A 14 7.44 20.65 -13.11
CA ILE A 14 8.73 20.09 -13.54
C ILE A 14 8.74 19.87 -15.05
N ASN A 15 7.67 19.31 -15.62
CA ASN A 15 7.57 19.15 -17.08
C ASN A 15 7.63 20.49 -17.81
N ARG A 16 7.03 21.54 -17.25
CA ARG A 16 7.08 22.89 -17.82
C ARG A 16 8.50 23.47 -17.78
N ILE A 17 9.22 23.30 -16.66
CA ILE A 17 10.62 23.75 -16.53
C ILE A 17 11.52 23.02 -17.54
N MET A 18 11.38 21.70 -17.65
CA MET A 18 12.13 20.90 -18.62
C MET A 18 11.85 21.32 -20.07
N SER A 19 10.58 21.58 -20.40
CA SER A 19 10.19 22.07 -21.74
C SER A 19 10.81 23.43 -22.07
N VAL A 20 10.84 24.36 -21.10
CA VAL A 20 11.49 25.66 -21.28
C VAL A 20 13.00 25.50 -21.42
N GLY A 21 13.62 24.64 -20.61
CA GLY A 21 15.04 24.31 -20.69
C GLY A 21 15.43 23.81 -22.08
N ASN A 22 14.71 22.83 -22.62
CA ASN A 22 14.97 22.28 -23.95
C ASN A 22 14.87 23.32 -25.07
N ARG A 23 13.88 24.22 -25.00
CA ARG A 23 13.73 25.29 -26.00
C ARG A 23 14.91 26.28 -25.97
N LEU A 24 15.47 26.57 -24.80
CA LEU A 24 16.66 27.43 -24.67
C LEU A 24 17.91 26.75 -25.24
N LEU A 25 18.01 25.42 -25.09
CA LEU A 25 19.09 24.64 -25.71
C LEU A 25 18.99 24.67 -27.23
N GLU A 26 17.80 24.41 -27.77
CA GLU A 26 17.52 24.43 -29.21
C GLU A 26 17.77 25.79 -29.86
N SER A 27 17.53 26.90 -29.12
CA SER A 27 17.79 28.25 -29.63
C SER A 27 19.27 28.67 -29.59
N GLY A 28 20.18 27.82 -29.09
CA GLY A 28 21.60 28.16 -28.95
C GLY A 28 21.86 29.25 -27.91
N HIS A 29 21.09 29.27 -26.82
CA HIS A 29 21.23 30.28 -25.76
C HIS A 29 22.67 30.31 -25.20
N TYR A 30 23.20 31.48 -24.85
CA TYR A 30 24.60 31.64 -24.41
C TYR A 30 24.96 30.78 -23.17
N ALA A 31 23.96 30.46 -22.34
CA ALA A 31 24.08 29.63 -21.14
C ALA A 31 23.67 28.15 -21.34
N SER A 32 23.56 27.67 -22.59
CA SER A 32 23.03 26.33 -22.88
C SER A 32 23.73 25.20 -22.11
N GLN A 33 25.05 25.25 -21.93
CA GLN A 33 25.76 24.22 -21.16
C GLN A 33 25.29 24.15 -19.69
N GLN A 34 25.12 25.31 -19.03
CA GLN A 34 24.64 25.37 -17.65
C GLN A 34 23.18 24.92 -17.55
N ILE A 35 22.34 25.35 -18.50
CA ILE A 35 20.92 24.93 -18.57
C ILE A 35 20.82 23.41 -18.75
N GLN A 36 21.63 22.82 -19.62
CA GLN A 36 21.66 21.37 -19.84
C GLN A 36 22.06 20.62 -18.58
N GLN A 37 23.12 21.06 -17.89
CA GLN A 37 23.59 20.43 -16.67
C GLN A 37 22.53 20.46 -15.56
N ILE A 38 21.95 21.64 -15.30
CA ILE A 38 20.93 21.80 -14.26
C ILE A 38 19.65 21.04 -14.60
N SER A 39 19.23 21.05 -15.88
CA SER A 39 18.02 20.32 -16.31
C SER A 39 18.22 18.81 -16.18
N GLY A 40 19.40 18.30 -16.53
CA GLY A 40 19.74 16.89 -16.36
C GLY A 40 19.73 16.46 -14.89
N GLN A 41 20.33 17.27 -14.01
CA GLN A 41 20.28 17.03 -12.56
C GLN A 41 18.85 17.05 -12.02
N LEU A 42 18.04 18.04 -12.41
CA LEU A 42 16.64 18.13 -12.02
C LEU A 42 15.85 16.89 -12.45
N GLU A 43 16.07 16.39 -13.67
CA GLU A 43 15.40 15.19 -14.17
C GLU A 43 15.78 13.93 -13.37
N GLN A 44 17.07 13.78 -13.06
CA GLN A 44 17.56 12.65 -12.27
C GLN A 44 16.97 12.66 -10.86
N GLU A 45 17.06 13.79 -10.16
CA GLU A 45 16.51 13.98 -8.81
C GLU A 45 14.99 13.78 -8.80
N TRP A 46 14.29 14.29 -9.82
CA TRP A 46 12.85 14.09 -9.94
C TRP A 46 12.47 12.62 -10.08
N LYS A 47 13.18 11.87 -10.93
CA LYS A 47 12.93 10.42 -11.10
C LYS A 47 13.18 9.66 -9.81
N ALA A 48 14.29 9.94 -9.12
CA ALA A 48 14.61 9.33 -7.83
C ALA A 48 13.55 9.63 -6.77
N PHE A 49 13.15 10.90 -6.67
CA PHE A 49 12.10 11.33 -5.75
C PHE A 49 10.75 10.67 -6.06
N ALA A 50 10.34 10.64 -7.33
CA ALA A 50 9.09 10.04 -7.75
C ALA A 50 9.04 8.53 -7.43
N ALA A 51 10.14 7.80 -7.66
CA ALA A 51 10.23 6.39 -7.31
C ALA A 51 10.13 6.16 -5.79
N ALA A 52 10.87 6.92 -5.00
CA ALA A 52 10.82 6.82 -3.53
C ALA A 52 9.44 7.16 -2.96
N LEU A 53 8.75 8.11 -3.60
CA LEU A 53 7.39 8.50 -3.22
C LEU A 53 6.37 7.42 -3.57
N ASP A 54 6.46 6.82 -4.76
CA ASP A 54 5.57 5.75 -5.21
C ASP A 54 5.68 4.51 -4.29
N GLU A 55 6.91 4.12 -3.96
CA GLU A 55 7.16 3.04 -3.01
C GLU A 55 6.57 3.34 -1.63
N ARG A 56 6.77 4.55 -1.11
CA ARG A 56 6.20 4.96 0.18
C ARG A 56 4.67 4.97 0.13
N SER A 57 4.09 5.43 -0.97
CA SER A 57 2.63 5.48 -1.13
C SER A 57 2.04 4.07 -1.13
N THR A 58 2.66 3.15 -1.86
CA THR A 58 2.30 1.72 -1.87
C THR A 58 2.38 1.11 -0.48
N LEU A 59 3.48 1.34 0.25
CA LEU A 59 3.64 0.86 1.62
C LEU A 59 2.56 1.40 2.58
N LEU A 60 2.21 2.69 2.46
CA LEU A 60 1.17 3.30 3.28
C LEU A 60 -0.22 2.74 2.95
N GLU A 61 -0.53 2.54 1.68
CA GLU A 61 -1.79 1.93 1.25
C GLU A 61 -1.93 0.50 1.78
N MET A 62 -0.88 -0.31 1.65
CA MET A 62 -0.84 -1.67 2.20
C MET A 62 -0.95 -1.69 3.72
N SER A 63 -0.28 -0.75 4.40
CA SER A 63 -0.36 -0.62 5.86
C SER A 63 -1.78 -0.27 6.31
N ALA A 64 -2.42 0.70 5.66
CA ALA A 64 -3.80 1.07 5.96
C ALA A 64 -4.76 -0.11 5.73
N ALA A 65 -4.61 -0.85 4.62
CA ALA A 65 -5.41 -2.03 4.33
C ALA A 65 -5.21 -3.14 5.39
N PHE A 66 -3.97 -3.38 5.80
CA PHE A 66 -3.66 -4.34 6.87
C PHE A 66 -4.32 -3.95 8.20
N HIS A 67 -4.17 -2.69 8.63
CA HIS A 67 -4.79 -2.22 9.87
C HIS A 67 -6.32 -2.34 9.83
N LEU A 68 -6.95 -1.99 8.70
CA LEU A 68 -8.38 -2.19 8.51
C LEU A 68 -8.80 -3.66 8.68
N LYS A 69 -8.01 -4.59 8.15
CA LYS A 69 -8.27 -6.03 8.28
C LYS A 69 -8.06 -6.53 9.72
N VAL A 70 -7.05 -6.04 10.41
CA VAL A 70 -6.85 -6.33 11.85
C VAL A 70 -8.03 -5.83 12.66
N ASP A 71 -8.49 -4.59 12.44
CA ASP A 71 -9.63 -4.02 13.15
C ASP A 71 -10.92 -4.82 12.88
N GLN A 72 -11.14 -5.23 11.63
CA GLN A 72 -12.26 -6.11 11.26
C GLN A 72 -12.17 -7.48 11.97
N TYR A 73 -10.99 -8.10 11.97
CA TYR A 73 -10.76 -9.37 12.67
C TYR A 73 -11.06 -9.23 14.16
N MET A 74 -10.47 -8.23 14.82
CA MET A 74 -10.64 -7.97 16.25
C MET A 74 -12.10 -7.64 16.60
N GLY A 75 -12.79 -6.85 15.77
CA GLY A 75 -14.20 -6.52 15.95
C GLY A 75 -15.14 -7.72 15.83
N ASN A 76 -14.72 -8.78 15.12
CA ASN A 76 -15.50 -10.00 14.97
C ASN A 76 -15.23 -11.05 16.05
N VAL A 77 -14.17 -10.91 16.85
CA VAL A 77 -13.81 -11.89 17.90
C VAL A 77 -14.95 -12.08 18.90
N GLU A 78 -15.49 -10.99 19.47
CA GLU A 78 -16.58 -11.09 20.45
C GLU A 78 -17.85 -11.74 19.84
N PRO A 79 -18.35 -11.31 18.66
CA PRO A 79 -19.43 -12.00 17.96
C PRO A 79 -19.18 -13.51 17.74
N TRP A 80 -17.98 -13.89 17.30
CA TRP A 80 -17.63 -15.30 17.11
C TRP A 80 -17.63 -16.07 18.43
N CYS A 81 -17.11 -15.48 19.51
CA CYS A 81 -17.17 -16.10 20.84
C CYS A 81 -18.60 -16.36 21.30
N LYS A 82 -19.54 -15.42 21.07
CA LYS A 82 -20.96 -15.61 21.39
C LYS A 82 -21.58 -16.72 20.55
N ALA A 83 -21.34 -16.72 19.23
CA ALA A 83 -21.81 -17.77 18.33
C ALA A 83 -21.25 -19.16 18.70
N CYS A 84 -20.07 -19.23 19.31
CA CYS A 84 -19.50 -20.47 19.83
C CYS A 84 -20.11 -20.95 21.16
N GLY A 85 -20.73 -20.06 21.95
CA GLY A 85 -21.01 -20.29 23.37
C GLY A 85 -22.46 -20.07 23.81
N GLU A 86 -23.35 -19.65 22.92
CA GLU A 86 -24.78 -19.46 23.22
C GLU A 86 -25.58 -20.71 22.84
N GLY A 87 -25.72 -21.66 23.76
CA GLY A 87 -26.65 -22.79 23.61
C GLY A 87 -26.41 -23.95 24.56
N ASP A 88 -27.49 -24.59 25.03
CA ASP A 88 -27.42 -25.92 25.65
C ASP A 88 -27.10 -26.97 24.58
N LEU A 89 -26.50 -28.10 24.99
CA LEU A 89 -26.24 -29.20 24.07
C LEU A 89 -27.57 -29.69 23.45
N PRO A 90 -27.69 -29.73 22.10
CA PRO A 90 -28.92 -30.19 21.46
C PRO A 90 -29.25 -31.63 21.84
N SER A 91 -30.53 -31.89 22.14
CA SER A 91 -31.03 -33.23 22.48
C SER A 91 -31.55 -34.01 21.26
N GLU A 92 -31.90 -33.31 20.19
CA GLU A 92 -32.39 -33.92 18.94
C GLU A 92 -31.26 -34.06 17.92
N LEU A 93 -31.29 -35.14 17.13
CA LEU A 93 -30.26 -35.41 16.11
C LEU A 93 -30.18 -34.30 15.06
N GLN A 94 -31.33 -33.78 14.62
CA GLN A 94 -31.39 -32.72 13.62
C GLN A 94 -30.76 -31.42 14.13
N ASP A 95 -31.11 -31.01 15.35
CA ASP A 95 -30.54 -29.82 15.99
C ASP A 95 -29.03 -29.96 16.22
N LEU A 96 -28.55 -31.18 16.50
CA LEU A 96 -27.12 -31.47 16.61
C LEU A 96 -26.40 -31.30 15.26
N GLU A 97 -26.97 -31.82 14.17
CA GLU A 97 -26.43 -31.66 12.82
C GLU A 97 -26.36 -30.19 12.42
N ASP A 98 -27.43 -29.42 12.67
CA ASP A 98 -27.49 -27.98 12.40
C ASP A 98 -26.43 -27.21 13.20
N THR A 99 -26.23 -27.58 14.47
CA THR A 99 -25.19 -27.00 15.34
C THR A 99 -23.78 -27.32 14.82
N ILE A 100 -23.52 -28.55 14.38
CA ILE A 100 -22.23 -28.93 13.77
C ILE A 100 -21.97 -28.12 12.50
N HIS A 101 -22.98 -27.97 11.64
CA HIS A 101 -22.87 -27.16 10.43
C HIS A 101 -22.58 -25.69 10.75
N HIS A 102 -23.25 -25.13 11.76
CA HIS A 102 -23.01 -23.77 12.23
C HIS A 102 -21.55 -23.56 12.69
N HIS A 103 -21.05 -24.41 13.58
CA HIS A 103 -19.66 -24.32 14.06
C HIS A 103 -18.63 -24.55 12.96
N THR A 104 -18.92 -25.42 12.00
CA THR A 104 -18.04 -25.66 10.84
C THR A 104 -17.92 -24.39 9.98
N GLY A 105 -19.05 -23.75 9.65
CA GLY A 105 -19.05 -22.50 8.89
C GLY A 105 -18.36 -21.36 9.64
N LEU A 106 -18.56 -21.27 10.95
CA LEU A 106 -17.89 -20.29 11.80
C LEU A 106 -16.37 -20.48 11.78
N TYR A 107 -15.89 -21.72 11.90
CA TYR A 107 -14.46 -22.05 11.82
C TYR A 107 -13.85 -21.64 10.48
N GLU A 108 -14.53 -21.91 9.36
CA GLU A 108 -14.07 -21.51 8.03
C GLU A 108 -13.97 -19.98 7.91
N HIS A 109 -14.95 -19.26 8.43
CA HIS A 109 -14.97 -17.80 8.41
C HIS A 109 -13.83 -17.21 9.24
N ILE A 110 -13.59 -17.72 10.45
CA ILE A 110 -12.48 -17.31 11.32
C ILE A 110 -11.13 -17.58 10.62
N THR A 111 -10.97 -18.76 10.03
CA THR A 111 -9.74 -19.18 9.36
C THR A 111 -9.44 -18.30 8.15
N THR A 112 -10.48 -17.94 7.39
CA THR A 112 -10.37 -17.03 6.24
C THR A 112 -9.91 -15.65 6.71
N ALA A 113 -10.58 -15.05 7.69
CA ALA A 113 -10.23 -13.73 8.22
C ALA A 113 -8.81 -13.70 8.81
N TYR A 114 -8.40 -14.75 9.51
CA TYR A 114 -7.04 -14.89 10.04
C TYR A 114 -5.98 -14.96 8.93
N SER A 115 -6.26 -15.72 7.86
CA SER A 115 -5.38 -15.85 6.69
C SER A 115 -5.19 -14.53 5.97
N GLU A 116 -6.25 -13.72 5.83
CA GLU A 116 -6.17 -12.37 5.24
C GLU A 116 -5.26 -11.44 6.05
N VAL A 117 -5.34 -11.46 7.38
CA VAL A 117 -4.47 -10.66 8.26
C VAL A 117 -3.01 -11.09 8.12
N LEU A 118 -2.75 -12.40 8.12
CA LEU A 118 -1.41 -12.97 7.91
C LEU A 118 -0.82 -12.56 6.55
N TRP A 119 -1.62 -12.62 5.49
CA TRP A 119 -1.20 -12.21 4.15
C TRP A 119 -0.83 -10.72 4.11
N GLY A 120 -1.62 -9.86 4.75
CA GLY A 120 -1.30 -8.44 4.87
C GLY A 120 0.02 -8.19 5.62
N LEU A 121 0.24 -8.89 6.74
CA LEU A 121 1.48 -8.78 7.52
C LEU A 121 2.71 -9.23 6.71
N GLN A 122 2.60 -10.37 6.01
CA GLN A 122 3.70 -10.90 5.20
C GLN A 122 4.01 -9.98 4.02
N SER A 123 3.00 -9.41 3.39
CA SER A 123 3.18 -8.48 2.27
C SER A 123 3.91 -7.20 2.70
N LEU A 124 3.60 -6.68 3.89
CA LEU A 124 4.34 -5.56 4.49
C LEU A 124 5.79 -5.95 4.82
N HIS A 125 6.01 -7.14 5.38
CA HIS A 125 7.36 -7.61 5.72
C HIS A 125 8.26 -7.78 4.49
N ILE A 126 7.73 -8.13 3.31
CA ILE A 126 8.51 -8.29 2.09
C ILE A 126 8.88 -6.94 1.44
N LEU A 127 7.97 -5.96 1.47
CA LEU A 127 8.24 -4.66 0.86
C LEU A 127 9.13 -3.75 1.71
N VAL A 128 9.07 -3.82 3.05
CA VAL A 128 9.88 -2.94 3.93
C VAL A 128 11.41 -3.09 3.73
N PRO A 129 11.96 -4.30 3.57
CA PRO A 129 13.37 -4.50 3.24
C PRO A 129 13.75 -4.01 1.83
N SER A 130 12.88 -4.23 0.84
CA SER A 130 13.11 -3.77 -0.54
C SER A 130 13.25 -2.23 -0.60
N ALA A 131 12.48 -1.51 0.20
CA ALA A 131 12.56 -0.06 0.34
C ALA A 131 13.86 0.46 0.98
N HIS A 132 14.47 -0.32 1.87
CA HIS A 132 15.77 0.02 2.43
C HIS A 132 16.91 -0.24 1.43
N VAL A 133 16.80 -1.31 0.63
CA VAL A 133 17.79 -1.65 -0.40
C VAL A 133 17.79 -0.62 -1.53
N LEU A 134 16.63 -0.15 -1.99
CA LEU A 134 16.54 0.88 -3.03
C LEU A 134 17.11 2.24 -2.57
N LYS A 135 16.94 2.62 -1.30
CA LYS A 135 17.58 3.82 -0.74
C LYS A 135 19.11 3.74 -0.72
N GLY A 136 19.66 2.54 -0.53
CA GLY A 136 21.11 2.32 -0.59
C GLY A 136 21.68 2.49 -2.00
N LEU A 137 20.93 2.10 -3.03
CA LEU A 137 21.37 2.14 -4.44
C LEU A 137 21.23 3.51 -5.11
N VAL A 138 20.44 4.43 -4.53
CA VAL A 138 20.26 5.80 -5.04
C VAL A 138 21.21 6.79 -4.37
N SER A 139 21.91 6.38 -3.31
CA SER A 139 22.81 7.23 -2.52
C SER A 139 24.28 7.17 -2.96
N ASP A 140 24.60 6.42 -4.03
CA ASP A 140 25.94 6.31 -4.65
C ASP A 140 25.95 6.89 -6.07
#